data_AF-A0A9E4GY40-F1
#
_entry.id   AF-A0A9E4GY40-F1
#
_cell.length_a   1.000
_cell.length_b   1.000
_cell.length_c   1.000
_cell.angle_alpha   90.00
_cell.angle_beta   90.00
_cell.angle_gamma   90.00
#
_symmetry.space_group_name_H-M   'P 1'
#
loop_
_entity.id
_entity.type
_entity.pdbx_description
1 polymer ?
#
loop_
_entity_poly.entity_id
_entity_poly.type
_entity_poly.pdbx_seq_one_letter_code
_entity_poly.pdbx_strand_id
1 'polypeptide(L)'
;MDVVRTSVILIRGKDNTIRAFHNVCPHRGNRVIPEVDNETFGKARADYLTCRFHGWVFDSTGAVRNVSSLEKFPPYFRERILCHRLCQC
;
A
#
# COMPACT_ATOMS: atom_id res chain seq x y z
N MET A 1 -6.63 2.14 -11.07
CA MET A 1 -7.83 1.51 -11.68
C MET A 1 -8.98 1.75 -10.73
N ASP A 2 -10.08 2.30 -11.22
CA ASP A 2 -11.26 2.56 -10.41
C ASP A 2 -12.33 1.48 -10.64
N VAL A 3 -12.74 0.81 -9.56
CA VAL A 3 -13.80 -0.21 -9.56
C VAL A 3 -14.84 0.22 -8.54
N VAL A 4 -16.10 0.41 -8.95
CA VAL A 4 -17.19 0.88 -8.07
C VAL A 4 -16.76 2.12 -7.26
N ARG A 5 -16.17 3.12 -7.94
CA ARG A 5 -15.63 4.38 -7.35
C ARG A 5 -14.48 4.19 -6.34
N THR A 6 -13.78 3.06 -6.39
CA THR A 6 -12.65 2.78 -5.50
C THR A 6 -11.37 2.50 -6.29
N SER A 7 -10.30 3.22 -5.99
CA SER A 7 -8.98 3.00 -6.58
C SER A 7 -8.34 1.74 -6.00
N VAL A 8 -7.84 0.85 -6.86
CA VAL A 8 -7.22 -0.43 -6.48
C VAL A 8 -5.80 -0.58 -7.02
N ILE A 9 -4.96 -1.26 -6.26
CA ILE A 9 -3.62 -1.71 -6.63
C ILE A 9 -3.70 -3.20 -6.95
N LEU A 10 -3.24 -3.57 -8.15
CA LEU A 10 -3.01 -4.95 -8.55
C LEU A 10 -1.51 -5.21 -8.55
N ILE A 11 -1.06 -6.23 -7.84
CA ILE A 11 0.36 -6.56 -7.72
C ILE A 11 0.56 -8.07 -7.86
N ARG A 12 1.57 -8.45 -8.65
CA ARG A 12 2.04 -9.84 -8.73
C ARG A 12 3.28 -9.96 -7.86
N GLY A 13 3.20 -10.75 -6.79
CA GLY A 13 4.35 -11.04 -5.95
C GLY A 13 5.38 -11.93 -6.64
N LYS A 14 6.58 -12.02 -6.08
CA LYS A 14 7.64 -12.96 -6.51
C LYS A 14 7.21 -14.43 -6.40
N ASP A 15 6.22 -14.71 -5.57
CA ASP A 15 5.55 -16.01 -5.43
C ASP A 15 4.55 -16.30 -6.57
N ASN A 16 4.55 -15.48 -7.64
CA ASN A 16 3.61 -15.52 -8.76
C ASN A 16 2.13 -15.32 -8.40
N THR A 17 1.82 -15.01 -7.15
CA THR A 17 0.45 -14.79 -6.69
C THR A 17 0.04 -13.35 -6.99
N ILE A 18 -1.12 -13.18 -7.64
CA ILE A 18 -1.73 -11.87 -7.87
C ILE A 18 -2.55 -11.51 -6.65
N ARG A 19 -2.37 -10.28 -6.16
CA ARG A 19 -3.12 -9.70 -5.04
C ARG A 19 -3.72 -8.37 -5.46
N ALA A 20 -4.83 -8.05 -4.81
CA ALA A 20 -5.53 -6.79 -5.00
C ALA A 20 -5.71 -6.10 -3.65
N PHE A 21 -5.46 -4.80 -3.62
CA PHE A 21 -5.64 -3.97 -2.44
C PHE A 21 -6.33 -2.66 -2.81
N HIS A 22 -7.01 -2.03 -1.85
CA HIS A 22 -7.40 -0.65 -2.03
C HIS A 22 -6.14 0.21 -2.09
N ASN A 23 -6.13 1.17 -3.02
CA ASN A 23 -5.05 2.14 -3.17
C ASN A 23 -5.15 3.22 -2.08
N VAL A 24 -5.11 2.81 -0.81
CA VAL A 24 -5.36 3.62 0.35
C VAL A 24 -4.38 3.21 1.45
N CYS A 25 -3.58 4.17 1.91
CA CYS A 25 -2.63 3.97 3.00
C CYS A 25 -3.40 3.88 4.33
N PRO A 26 -3.24 2.80 5.12
CA PRO A 26 -3.95 2.61 6.39
C PRO A 26 -3.55 3.62 7.48
N HIS A 27 -2.53 4.46 7.25
CA HIS A 27 -2.16 5.52 8.19
C HIS A 27 -3.20 6.65 8.22
N ARG A 28 -3.43 7.31 7.07
CA ARG A 28 -4.32 8.50 6.96
C ARG A 28 -5.07 8.57 5.64
N GLY A 29 -5.25 7.44 4.95
CA GLY A 29 -6.10 7.36 3.76
C GLY A 29 -5.50 7.88 2.46
N ASN A 30 -4.24 8.32 2.43
CA ASN A 30 -3.64 8.80 1.18
C ASN A 30 -3.48 7.67 0.14
N ARG A 31 -3.55 8.00 -1.16
CA ARG A 31 -3.24 7.04 -2.23
C ARG A 31 -1.79 6.60 -2.15
N VAL A 32 -1.55 5.29 -2.25
CA VAL A 32 -0.19 4.72 -2.15
C VAL A 32 0.52 4.83 -3.49
N ILE A 33 -0.18 4.48 -4.57
CA ILE A 33 0.27 4.74 -5.95
C ILE A 33 -0.54 5.92 -6.48
N PRO A 34 0.08 7.07 -6.75
CA PRO A 34 -0.63 8.21 -7.31
C PRO A 34 -0.97 7.94 -8.79
N GLU A 35 -2.11 8.46 -9.24
CA GLU A 35 -2.59 8.32 -10.63
C GLU A 35 -2.03 9.43 -11.53
N VAL A 36 -0.72 9.65 -11.48
CA VAL A 36 -0.01 10.58 -12.36
C VAL A 36 0.97 9.81 -13.24
N ASP A 37 1.00 10.15 -14.53
CA ASP A 37 1.94 9.64 -15.53
C ASP A 37 1.97 8.10 -15.69
N ASN A 38 3.06 7.58 -16.26
CA ASN A 38 3.36 6.15 -16.41
C ASN A 38 3.63 5.44 -15.06
N GLU A 39 3.39 6.09 -13.92
CA GLU A 39 3.64 5.52 -12.60
C GLU A 39 2.62 4.48 -12.15
N THR A 40 1.54 4.36 -12.92
CA THR A 40 0.42 3.44 -12.72
C THR A 40 0.76 2.00 -13.15
N PHE A 41 1.86 1.77 -13.87
CA PHE A 41 2.26 0.46 -14.37
C PHE A 41 3.79 0.29 -14.37
N GLY A 42 4.29 -0.92 -14.10
CA GLY A 42 5.71 -1.25 -14.26
C GLY A 42 6.25 -2.29 -13.28
N LYS A 43 7.22 -3.09 -13.73
CA LYS A 43 7.87 -4.15 -12.91
C LYS A 43 8.74 -3.60 -11.77
N ALA A 44 9.28 -2.39 -11.92
CA ALA A 44 10.26 -1.81 -10.99
C ALA A 44 9.71 -1.51 -9.58
N ARG A 45 8.38 -1.51 -9.41
CA ARG A 45 7.70 -1.28 -8.12
C ARG A 45 7.06 -2.54 -7.53
N ALA A 46 7.29 -3.70 -8.15
CA ALA A 46 6.60 -4.93 -7.75
C ALA A 46 7.03 -5.46 -6.38
N ASP A 47 8.20 -5.05 -5.86
CA ASP A 47 8.68 -5.54 -4.57
C ASP A 47 8.22 -4.68 -3.39
N TYR A 48 8.24 -3.36 -3.55
CA TYR A 48 7.91 -2.41 -2.49
C TYR A 48 7.13 -1.20 -3.01
N LEU A 49 6.13 -0.80 -2.23
CA LEU A 49 5.26 0.35 -2.46
C LEU A 49 5.46 1.35 -1.33
N THR A 50 5.85 2.59 -1.66
CA THR A 50 6.06 3.64 -0.66
C THR A 50 4.97 4.70 -0.77
N CYS A 51 4.23 4.91 0.32
CA CYS A 51 3.25 5.99 0.40
C CYS A 51 3.96 7.36 0.45
N ARG A 52 3.67 8.23 -0.51
CA ARG A 52 4.30 9.55 -0.63
C ARG A 52 3.94 10.54 0.48
N PHE A 53 2.98 10.24 1.34
CA PHE A 53 2.59 11.17 2.40
C PHE A 53 3.57 11.14 3.57
N HIS A 54 3.81 9.95 4.15
CA HIS A 54 4.63 9.78 5.35
C HIS A 54 5.62 8.62 5.24
N GLY A 55 5.94 8.17 4.02
CA GLY A 55 7.02 7.20 3.79
C GLY A 55 6.74 5.78 4.26
N TRP A 56 5.50 5.40 4.57
CA TRP A 56 5.18 4.01 4.91
C TRP A 56 5.44 3.11 3.71
N VAL A 57 6.18 2.02 3.94
CA VAL A 57 6.58 1.06 2.91
C VAL A 57 5.83 -0.24 3.10
N PHE A 58 5.27 -0.76 2.02
CA PHE A 58 4.56 -2.03 1.96
C PHE A 58 5.25 -2.94 0.94
N ASP A 59 5.19 -4.25 1.14
CA ASP A 59 5.65 -5.21 0.13
C ASP A 59 4.53 -5.70 -0.81
N SER A 60 4.89 -6.60 -1.72
CA SER A 60 3.95 -7.25 -2.65
C SER A 60 2.83 -8.09 -1.99
N THR A 61 2.98 -8.45 -0.71
CA THR A 61 1.96 -9.13 0.09
C THR A 61 1.03 -8.15 0.81
N GLY A 62 1.34 -6.86 0.74
CA GLY A 62 0.67 -5.78 1.45
C GLY A 62 1.18 -5.59 2.88
N ALA A 63 2.15 -6.38 3.36
CA ALA A 63 2.69 -6.22 4.70
C ALA A 63 3.47 -4.91 4.79
N VAL A 64 3.32 -4.19 5.90
CA VAL A 64 4.19 -3.06 6.22
C VAL A 64 5.59 -3.59 6.47
N ARG A 65 6.56 -2.92 5.85
CA ARG A 65 7.99 -3.21 5.97
C ARG A 65 8.77 -2.08 6.61
N ASN A 66 8.22 -0.88 6.57
CA ASN A 66 8.80 0.28 7.22
C ASN A 66 7.71 1.30 7.59
N VAL A 67 7.77 1.79 8.82
CA VAL A 67 7.01 2.93 9.32
C VAL A 67 8.01 4.03 9.65
N SER A 68 7.86 5.18 9.00
CA SER A 68 8.71 6.33 9.29
C SER A 68 8.47 6.82 10.72
N SER A 69 9.56 7.09 11.44
CA SER A 69 9.54 7.47 12.85
C SER A 69 8.80 6.48 13.75
N LEU A 70 9.00 5.17 13.56
CA LEU A 70 8.39 4.12 14.37
C LEU A 70 8.64 4.32 15.88
N GLU A 71 9.78 4.90 16.27
CA GLU A 71 10.14 5.22 17.65
C GLU A 71 9.17 6.18 18.36
N LYS A 72 8.38 6.94 17.58
CA LYS A 72 7.38 7.88 18.11
C LYS A 72 6.00 7.24 18.30
N PHE A 73 5.82 5.99 17.87
CA PHE A 73 4.57 5.27 18.06
C PHE A 73 4.54 4.58 19.43
N PRO A 74 3.35 4.42 20.04
CA PRO A 74 3.22 3.70 21.28
C PRO A 74 3.71 2.24 21.16
N PRO A 75 4.19 1.61 22.25
CA PRO A 75 4.70 0.23 22.23
C PRO A 75 3.68 -0.82 21.74
N TYR A 76 2.39 -0.51 21.81
CA TYR A 76 1.29 -1.37 21.35
C TYR A 76 0.86 -1.10 19.91
N PHE A 77 1.54 -0.20 19.19
CA PHE A 77 1.28 0.04 17.78
C PHE A 77 1.49 -1.25 16.98
N ARG A 78 0.45 -1.68 16.26
CA ARG A 78 0.52 -2.84 15.37
C ARG A 78 0.54 -2.35 13.93
N GLU A 79 1.57 -2.76 13.22
CA GLU A 79 1.68 -2.59 11.78
C GLU A 79 0.48 -3.27 11.09
N ARG A 80 -0.20 -2.52 10.23
CA ARG A 80 -1.35 -3.01 9.46
C ARG A 80 -0.91 -3.35 8.05
N ILE A 81 -1.55 -4.33 7.44
CA ILE A 81 -1.39 -4.57 6.00
C ILE A 81 -2.04 -3.45 5.17
N LEU A 82 -1.64 -3.33 3.91
CA LEU A 82 -2.32 -2.52 2.91
C LEU A 82 -3.82 -2.88 2.92
N CYS A 83 -4.66 -1.87 2.75
CA CYS A 83 -6.09 -1.99 2.92
C CYS A 83 -6.70 -3.11 2.06
N HIS A 84 -7.22 -4.17 2.69
CA HIS A 84 -7.74 -5.37 2.02
C HIS A 84 -9.27 -5.54 2.10
N ARG A 85 -9.96 -4.69 2.88
CA ARG A 85 -11.43 -4.67 3.02
C ARG A 85 -11.94 -3.22 3.13
N LEU A 86 -13.02 -2.91 2.41
CA LEU A 86 -13.66 -1.59 2.34
C LEU A 86 -14.01 -0.95 3.70
N CYS A 87 -14.32 -1.75 4.72
CA CYS A 87 -14.84 -1.26 6.01
C CYS A 87 -13.82 -1.33 7.17
N GLN A 88 -12.55 -1.65 6.90
CA GLN A 88 -11.53 -1.80 7.95
C GLN A 88 -10.28 -0.94 7.70
N CYS A 89 -10.45 0.03 6.82
CA CYS A 89 -9.56 1.13 6.50
C CYS A 89 -10.36 2.40 6.77
#